data_AF-A0A525C0M6-F1
#
_entry.id   AF-A0A525C0M6-F1
#
_cell.length_a   1.000
_cell.length_b   1.000
_cell.length_c   1.000
_cell.angle_alpha   90.00
_cell.angle_beta   90.00
_cell.angle_gamma   90.00
#
_symmetry.space_group_name_H-M   'P 1'
#
loop_
_entity.id
_entity.type
_entity.pdbx_description
1 polymer ?
#
loop_
_entity_poly.entity_id
_entity_poly.type
_entity_poly.pdbx_seq_one_letter_code
_entity_poly.pdbx_strand_id
1 'polypeptide(L)'
;MKHLNATLFSILLLLTFSANANSDVSGSNDNPLISRYPETHIIKYSISEYDQFDLPAASIAKDQDYPPVNKGGNSDLLSFK
;
A
#
# COMPACT_ATOMS: atom_id res chain seq x y z
N MET A 1 -25.93 -15.12 37.59
CA MET A 1 -26.50 -14.81 36.24
C MET A 1 -26.04 -13.46 35.68
N LYS A 2 -25.97 -12.36 36.46
CA LYS A 2 -25.57 -11.03 35.93
C LYS A 2 -24.15 -10.95 35.33
N HIS A 3 -23.19 -11.70 35.90
CA HIS A 3 -21.80 -11.69 35.42
C HIS A 3 -21.56 -12.55 34.15
N LEU A 4 -22.45 -13.50 33.85
CA LEU A 4 -22.33 -14.39 32.69
C LEU A 4 -22.60 -13.65 31.37
N ASN A 5 -23.53 -12.69 31.40
CA ASN A 5 -23.86 -11.87 30.24
C ASN A 5 -22.73 -10.86 29.94
N ALA A 6 -22.07 -10.35 30.98
CA ALA A 6 -20.94 -9.42 30.83
C ALA A 6 -19.69 -10.10 30.25
N THR A 7 -19.41 -11.35 30.64
CA THR A 7 -18.32 -12.14 30.04
C THR A 7 -18.61 -12.52 28.60
N LEU A 8 -19.84 -12.93 28.26
CA LEU A 8 -20.22 -13.21 26.87
C LEU A 8 -20.06 -11.98 25.98
N PHE A 9 -20.46 -10.80 26.47
CA PHE A 9 -20.35 -9.55 25.74
C PHE A 9 -18.89 -9.14 25.51
N SER A 10 -18.01 -9.34 26.50
CA SER A 10 -16.58 -9.06 26.36
C SER A 10 -15.90 -9.99 25.35
N ILE A 11 -16.25 -11.28 25.34
CA ILE A 11 -15.72 -12.24 24.35
C ILE A 11 -16.19 -11.87 22.93
N LEU A 12 -17.46 -11.48 22.78
CA LEU A 12 -18.00 -11.06 21.49
C LEU A 12 -17.31 -9.78 20.96
N LEU A 13 -16.96 -8.85 21.85
CA LEU A 13 -16.24 -7.62 21.50
C LEU A 13 -14.79 -7.88 21.08
N LEU A 14 -14.12 -8.88 21.68
CA LEU A 14 -12.75 -9.26 21.33
C LEU A 14 -12.65 -9.95 19.96
N LEU A 15 -13.72 -10.63 19.51
CA LEU A 15 -13.74 -11.31 18.21
C LEU A 15 -13.83 -10.36 17.01
N THR A 16 -14.39 -9.15 17.16
CA THR A 16 -14.56 -8.20 16.04
C THR A 16 -13.30 -7.38 15.74
N PHE A 17 -12.33 -7.35 16.66
CA PHE A 17 -11.15 -6.48 16.53
C PHE A 17 -10.10 -7.01 15.53
N SER A 18 -10.13 -8.31 15.20
CA SER A 18 -9.06 -8.96 14.40
C SER A 18 -9.22 -8.81 12.87
N ALA A 19 -10.26 -8.15 12.37
CA ALA A 19 -10.65 -8.22 10.96
C ALA A 19 -9.98 -7.19 10.02
N ASN A 20 -9.19 -6.24 10.51
CA ASN A 20 -8.69 -5.10 9.71
C ASN A 20 -7.16 -5.06 9.50
N ALA A 21 -6.45 -6.16 9.73
CA ALA A 21 -4.98 -6.13 9.68
C ALA A 21 -4.40 -6.07 8.25
N ASN A 22 -5.15 -6.50 7.22
CA ASN A 22 -4.65 -6.69 5.85
C ASN A 22 -5.51 -6.00 4.77
N SER A 23 -6.21 -4.92 5.09
CA SER A 23 -6.94 -4.15 4.09
C SER A 23 -6.06 -3.07 3.48
N ASP A 24 -6.32 -2.74 2.20
CA ASP A 24 -5.72 -1.59 1.55
C ASP A 24 -6.01 -0.28 2.31
N VAL A 25 -5.10 0.68 2.20
CA VAL A 25 -5.33 2.03 2.70
C VAL A 25 -6.55 2.65 1.97
N SER A 26 -7.44 3.28 2.73
CA SER A 26 -8.69 3.83 2.21
C SER A 26 -8.43 4.82 1.06
N GLY A 27 -9.24 4.73 -0.01
CA GLY A 27 -9.13 5.59 -1.19
C GLY A 27 -8.08 5.14 -2.22
N SER A 28 -7.30 4.09 -1.93
CA SER A 28 -6.41 3.49 -2.91
C SER A 28 -7.13 2.53 -3.85
N ASN A 29 -6.53 2.30 -5.02
CA ASN A 29 -6.97 1.33 -6.01
C ASN A 29 -5.75 0.77 -6.76
N ASP A 30 -5.90 -0.41 -7.36
CA ASP A 30 -4.88 -0.99 -8.22
C ASP A 30 -4.68 -0.17 -9.49
N ASN A 31 -3.46 -0.23 -10.03
CA ASN A 31 -3.17 0.35 -11.34
C ASN A 31 -3.81 -0.51 -12.45
N PRO A 32 -4.50 0.08 -13.43
CA PRO A 32 -5.23 -0.69 -14.47
C PRO A 32 -4.32 -1.50 -15.41
N LEU A 33 -3.03 -1.20 -15.48
CA LEU A 33 -2.07 -1.86 -16.38
C LEU A 33 -1.25 -2.96 -15.69
N ILE A 34 -1.27 -3.02 -14.35
CA ILE A 34 -0.40 -3.91 -13.59
C ILE A 34 -1.25 -4.69 -12.59
N SER A 35 -1.26 -6.02 -12.73
CA SER A 35 -1.86 -6.87 -11.73
C SER A 35 -1.00 -6.92 -10.48
N ARG A 36 -1.65 -6.79 -9.33
CA ARG A 36 -1.02 -6.92 -8.02
C ARG A 36 -0.46 -8.34 -7.83
N TYR A 37 0.67 -8.45 -7.12
CA TYR A 37 1.13 -9.73 -6.61
C TYR A 37 0.14 -10.28 -5.56
N PRO A 38 -0.20 -11.59 -5.58
CA PRO A 38 -1.20 -12.16 -4.67
C PRO A 38 -0.89 -11.88 -3.20
N GLU A 39 -1.95 -11.72 -2.40
CA GLU A 39 -1.89 -11.53 -0.94
C GLU A 39 -1.15 -10.26 -0.45
N THR A 40 -0.80 -9.33 -1.35
CA THR A 40 -0.26 -8.02 -0.96
C THR A 40 -1.36 -6.97 -0.82
N HIS A 41 -1.11 -5.96 0.02
CA HIS A 41 -2.05 -4.86 0.26
C HIS A 41 -1.38 -3.50 0.05
N ILE A 42 -2.13 -2.53 -0.49
CA ILE A 42 -1.64 -1.16 -0.69
C ILE A 42 -1.55 -0.47 0.66
N ILE A 43 -0.32 -0.15 1.09
CA ILE A 43 -0.06 0.54 2.35
C ILE A 43 0.11 2.05 2.18
N LYS A 44 0.38 2.51 0.96
CA LYS A 44 0.53 3.92 0.61
C LYS A 44 0.24 4.12 -0.88
N TYR A 45 -0.39 5.25 -1.20
CA TYR A 45 -0.55 5.69 -2.58
C TYR A 45 -0.31 7.20 -2.72
N SER A 46 0.07 7.63 -3.92
CA SER A 46 0.15 9.03 -4.33
C SER A 46 -0.22 9.14 -5.81
N ILE A 47 -1.06 10.11 -6.14
CA ILE A 47 -1.48 10.40 -7.51
C ILE A 47 -1.06 11.83 -7.82
N SER A 48 -0.39 12.04 -8.95
CA SER A 48 -0.04 13.37 -9.43
C SER A 48 -0.35 13.51 -10.92
N GLU A 49 -0.96 14.63 -11.30
CA GLU A 49 -1.19 15.02 -12.69
C GLU A 49 0.12 15.35 -13.42
N TYR A 50 1.16 15.74 -12.68
CA TYR A 50 2.47 15.96 -13.25
C TYR A 50 3.54 15.70 -12.19
N ASP A 51 4.44 14.78 -12.49
CA ASP A 51 5.64 14.57 -11.71
C ASP A 51 6.81 14.28 -12.65
N GLN A 52 8.03 14.50 -12.16
CA GLN A 52 9.26 14.27 -12.91
C GLN A 52 10.16 13.31 -12.13
N PHE A 53 10.47 12.17 -12.74
CA PHE A 53 11.31 11.16 -12.14
C PHE A 53 12.55 10.88 -12.96
N ASP A 54 13.64 10.65 -12.22
CA ASP A 54 14.88 10.15 -12.75
C ASP A 54 14.93 8.64 -12.55
N LEU A 55 14.66 7.91 -13.63
CA LEU A 55 14.72 6.46 -13.61
C LEU A 55 16.10 5.99 -14.09
N PRO A 56 16.78 5.11 -13.32
CA PRO A 56 18.05 4.54 -13.74
C PRO A 56 17.82 3.62 -14.95
N ALA A 57 18.56 3.85 -16.03
CA ALA A 57 18.45 3.04 -17.25
C ALA A 57 19.22 1.71 -17.18
N ALA A 58 20.11 1.56 -16.20
CA ALA A 58 20.96 0.40 -16.02
C ALA A 58 21.18 0.10 -14.52
N SER A 59 21.74 -1.09 -14.24
CA SER A 59 22.07 -1.51 -12.87
C SER A 59 22.97 -0.48 -12.20
N ILE A 60 22.61 -0.07 -10.99
CA ILE A 60 23.28 0.98 -10.23
C ILE A 60 24.40 0.34 -9.40
N ALA A 61 25.66 0.55 -9.77
CA ALA A 61 26.77 0.27 -8.88
C ALA A 61 26.76 1.30 -7.75
N LYS A 62 27.04 0.86 -6.52
CA LYS A 62 27.23 1.76 -5.39
C LYS A 62 28.32 2.77 -5.78
N ASP A 63 27.99 4.07 -5.71
CA ASP A 63 28.87 5.20 -6.05
C ASP A 63 29.06 5.52 -7.55
N GLN A 64 28.23 4.98 -8.46
CA GLN A 64 28.15 5.48 -9.84
C GLN A 64 27.03 6.51 -10.02
N ASP A 65 27.38 7.66 -10.58
CA ASP A 65 26.45 8.68 -11.03
C ASP A 65 25.91 8.27 -12.42
N TYR A 66 24.60 8.07 -12.55
CA TYR A 66 23.98 7.69 -13.83
C TYR A 66 23.29 8.90 -14.45
N PRO A 67 23.38 9.09 -15.77
CA PRO A 67 22.61 10.12 -16.43
C PRO A 67 21.13 9.82 -16.21
N PRO A 68 20.38 10.71 -15.55
CA PRO A 68 18.98 10.46 -15.28
C PRO A 68 18.19 10.42 -16.59
N VAL A 69 17.32 9.42 -16.74
CA VAL A 69 16.29 9.48 -17.78
C VAL A 69 15.11 10.25 -17.21
N ASN A 70 15.06 11.55 -17.54
CA ASN A 70 13.95 12.42 -17.19
C ASN A 70 12.65 11.91 -17.84
N LYS A 71 11.70 11.48 -17.01
CA LYS A 71 10.34 11.16 -17.44
C LYS A 71 9.36 12.08 -16.72
N GLY A 72 8.60 12.86 -17.48
CA GLY A 72 7.56 13.76 -16.98
C GLY A 72 6.18 13.30 -17.40
N GLY A 73 5.19 13.43 -16.52
CA GLY A 73 3.78 13.16 -16.82
C GLY A 73 2.97 12.73 -15.60
N ASN A 74 1.78 12.20 -15.85
CA ASN A 74 0.90 11.67 -14.81
C ASN A 74 1.55 10.46 -14.13
N SER A 75 1.40 10.36 -12.82
CA SER A 75 1.99 9.27 -12.04
C SER A 75 1.07 8.76 -10.95
N ASP A 76 1.02 7.43 -10.84
CA ASP A 76 0.39 6.69 -9.77
C ASP A 76 1.49 5.89 -9.04
N LEU A 77 1.83 6.28 -7.82
CA LEU A 77 2.80 5.58 -6.99
C LEU A 77 2.06 4.73 -5.96
N LEU A 78 2.23 3.41 -6.05
CA LEU A 78 1.63 2.43 -5.14
C LEU A 78 2.71 1.68 -4.39
N SER A 79 2.59 1.61 -3.06
CA SER A 79 3.46 0.80 -2.20
C SER A 79 2.67 -0.36 -1.62
N PHE A 80 3.20 -1.57 -1.79
CA PHE A 80 2.57 -2.81 -1.34
C PHE A 80 3.35 -3.43 -0.18
N LYS A 81 2.66 -4.16 0.69
CA LYS A 81 3.23 -4.98 1.76
C LYS A 81 2.66 -6.39 1.74
#